data_AF-A0ABD5F289-F1
#
_entry.id   AF-A0ABD5F289-F1
#
_cell.length_a   1.000
_cell.length_b   1.000
_cell.length_c   1.000
_cell.angle_alpha   90.00
_cell.angle_beta   90.00
_cell.angle_gamma   90.00
#
_symmetry.space_group_name_H-M   'P 1'
#
loop_
_entity.id
_entity.type
_entity.pdbx_description
1 polymer ?
#
loop_
_entity_poly.entity_id
_entity_poly.type
_entity_poly.pdbx_seq_one_letter_code
_entity_poly.pdbx_strand_id
1 'polypeptide(L)'
;IQDEVAEQVAKHKGLELTALETSDREDEMGDWLEDHDIVFAWDYAPTFVEAGLDIDWLERISASVDDALKDGEASATLQAALGWLKYTIDTELRMNEIAEASKRISALLAGAKQYSQMDRGDYQSADVHELLRSTLMMFGDKIGKDKPVSLCK
;
A
#
# COMPACT_ATOMS: atom_id res chain seq x y z
N ILE A 1 6.81 -9.01 -17.37
CA ILE A 1 5.48 -8.34 -17.19
C ILE A 1 4.88 -8.60 -15.80
N GLN A 2 4.28 -9.75 -15.45
CA GLN A 2 3.72 -9.93 -14.09
C GLN A 2 4.76 -9.77 -12.96
N ASP A 3 5.92 -10.41 -13.10
CA ASP A 3 7.01 -10.30 -12.11
C ASP A 3 7.58 -8.86 -12.03
N GLU A 4 7.58 -8.12 -13.13
CA GLU A 4 8.04 -6.71 -13.19
C GLU A 4 7.03 -5.73 -12.58
N VAL A 5 5.73 -6.00 -12.72
CA VAL A 5 4.67 -5.21 -12.06
C VAL A 5 4.79 -5.36 -10.55
N ALA A 6 4.96 -6.59 -10.06
CA ALA A 6 5.18 -6.84 -8.64
C ALA A 6 6.47 -6.16 -8.12
N GLU A 7 7.55 -6.16 -8.90
CA GLU A 7 8.80 -5.49 -8.55
C GLU A 7 8.67 -3.95 -8.53
N GLN A 8 7.95 -3.35 -9.48
CA GLN A 8 7.68 -1.90 -9.49
C GLN A 8 6.80 -1.46 -8.31
N VAL A 9 5.70 -2.18 -8.06
CA VAL A 9 4.82 -1.93 -6.90
C VAL A 9 5.60 -2.01 -5.58
N ALA A 10 6.54 -2.96 -5.47
CA ALA A 10 7.40 -3.09 -4.30
C ALA A 10 8.43 -1.94 -4.19
N LYS A 11 8.92 -1.42 -5.32
CA LYS A 11 9.89 -0.31 -5.37
C LYS A 11 9.25 1.03 -5.00
N HIS A 12 7.99 1.24 -5.39
CA HIS A 12 7.26 2.49 -5.14
C HIS A 12 6.61 2.56 -3.75
N LYS A 13 6.48 1.42 -3.04
CA LYS A 13 6.02 1.36 -1.63
C LYS A 13 6.84 2.21 -0.64
N GLY A 14 8.00 2.75 -1.06
CA GLY A 14 8.86 3.62 -0.26
C GLY A 14 8.74 5.12 -0.57
N LEU A 15 7.98 5.52 -1.58
CA LEU A 15 7.74 6.93 -1.97
C LEU A 15 6.37 7.35 -1.43
N GLU A 16 6.33 8.01 -0.27
CA GLU A 16 5.11 8.71 0.16
C GLU A 16 4.98 9.99 -0.68
N LEU A 17 4.17 9.92 -1.72
CA LEU A 17 3.76 11.09 -2.49
C LEU A 17 2.82 11.96 -1.66
N THR A 18 2.99 13.27 -1.75
CA THR A 18 1.97 14.19 -1.25
C THR A 18 0.71 14.13 -2.11
N ALA A 19 -0.44 14.52 -1.55
CA ALA A 19 -1.70 14.54 -2.31
C ALA A 19 -1.62 15.39 -3.58
N LEU A 20 -0.82 16.46 -3.57
CA LEU A 20 -0.59 17.29 -4.76
C LEU A 20 0.23 16.54 -5.81
N GLU A 21 1.33 15.90 -5.41
CA GLU A 21 2.18 15.10 -6.31
C GLU A 21 1.49 13.85 -6.85
N THR A 22 0.53 13.28 -6.12
CA THR A 22 -0.34 12.21 -6.63
C THR A 22 -1.27 12.76 -7.70
N SER A 23 -1.96 13.87 -7.42
CA SER A 23 -2.86 14.52 -8.39
C SER A 23 -2.12 14.90 -9.68
N ASP A 24 -0.94 15.51 -9.56
CA ASP A 24 -0.15 15.91 -10.72
C ASP A 24 0.25 14.70 -11.59
N ARG A 25 0.58 13.57 -10.95
CA ARG A 25 0.90 12.32 -11.66
C ARG A 25 -0.33 11.66 -12.29
N GLU A 26 -1.47 11.72 -11.63
CA GLU A 26 -2.73 11.19 -12.17
C GLU A 26 -3.14 11.99 -13.41
N ASP A 27 -2.97 13.31 -13.40
CA ASP A 27 -3.21 14.17 -14.56
C ASP A 27 -2.26 13.83 -15.71
N GLU A 28 -0.94 13.75 -15.46
CA GLU A 28 0.06 13.37 -16.49
C GLU A 28 -0.22 11.97 -17.08
N MET A 29 -0.59 11.02 -16.24
CA MET A 29 -0.97 9.66 -16.64
C MET A 29 -2.26 9.68 -17.48
N GLY A 30 -3.24 10.48 -17.09
CA GLY A 30 -4.49 10.68 -17.82
C GLY A 30 -4.23 11.24 -19.22
N ASP A 31 -3.44 12.30 -19.31
CA ASP A 31 -3.06 12.94 -20.57
C ASP A 31 -2.38 11.95 -21.52
N TRP A 32 -1.42 11.16 -21.03
CA TRP A 32 -0.74 10.14 -21.86
C TRP A 32 -1.71 9.09 -22.39
N LEU A 33 -2.64 8.63 -21.55
CA LEU A 33 -3.64 7.62 -21.94
C LEU A 33 -4.62 8.18 -22.96
N GLU A 34 -5.04 9.44 -22.83
CA GLU A 34 -5.89 10.12 -23.81
C GLU A 34 -5.17 10.31 -25.14
N ASP A 35 -3.89 10.68 -25.14
CA ASP A 35 -3.05 10.82 -26.33
C ASP A 35 -2.89 9.49 -27.10
N HIS A 36 -3.08 8.35 -26.43
CA HIS A 36 -3.04 7.01 -27.03
C HIS A 36 -4.43 6.42 -27.37
N ASP A 37 -5.46 7.28 -27.40
CA ASP A 37 -6.87 6.93 -27.68
C ASP A 37 -7.46 5.91 -26.68
N ILE A 38 -6.97 5.88 -25.43
CA ILE A 38 -7.48 4.96 -24.41
C ILE A 38 -8.81 5.46 -23.85
N VAL A 39 -9.86 4.69 -24.12
CA VAL A 39 -11.20 5.02 -23.61
C VAL A 39 -11.24 4.87 -22.09
N PHE A 40 -11.86 5.86 -21.43
CA PHE A 40 -11.96 5.95 -19.97
C PHE A 40 -10.61 6.11 -19.26
N ALA A 41 -9.63 6.78 -19.89
CA ALA A 41 -8.31 7.09 -19.31
C ALA A 41 -8.32 7.52 -17.83
N TRP A 42 -9.27 8.40 -17.46
CA TRP A 42 -9.48 8.88 -16.08
C TRP A 42 -9.69 7.76 -15.03
N ASP A 43 -10.16 6.58 -15.44
CA ASP A 43 -10.40 5.43 -14.55
C ASP A 43 -9.15 4.55 -14.39
N TYR A 44 -8.13 4.72 -15.23
CA TYR A 44 -6.86 3.97 -15.16
C TYR A 44 -5.80 4.71 -14.36
N ALA A 45 -5.72 6.03 -14.53
CA ALA A 45 -4.65 6.84 -13.96
C ALA A 45 -4.49 6.68 -12.44
N PRO A 46 -5.56 6.72 -11.61
CA PRO A 46 -5.43 6.53 -10.16
C PRO A 46 -4.86 5.15 -9.79
N THR A 47 -5.35 4.09 -10.43
CA THR A 47 -4.88 2.71 -10.20
C THR A 47 -3.39 2.54 -10.56
N PHE A 48 -2.95 3.16 -11.65
CA PHE A 48 -1.56 3.07 -12.10
C PHE A 48 -0.60 3.88 -11.21
N VAL A 49 -1.02 5.07 -10.78
CA VAL A 49 -0.23 5.89 -9.84
C VAL A 49 -0.16 5.23 -8.47
N GLU A 50 -1.26 4.65 -7.97
CA GLU A 50 -1.26 3.87 -6.72
C GLU A 50 -0.33 2.65 -6.79
N ALA A 51 -0.26 2.01 -7.95
CA ALA A 51 0.68 0.92 -8.21
C ALA A 51 2.13 1.38 -8.43
N GLY A 52 2.39 2.68 -8.51
CA GLY A 52 3.71 3.23 -8.74
C GLY A 52 4.22 3.08 -10.17
N LEU A 53 3.33 2.96 -11.15
CA LEU A 53 3.69 2.99 -12.55
C LEU A 53 3.94 4.43 -13.01
N ASP A 54 4.91 4.60 -13.89
CA ASP A 54 5.28 5.87 -14.51
C ASP A 54 5.05 5.84 -16.03
N ILE A 55 5.14 7.01 -16.66
CA ILE A 55 4.97 7.17 -18.10
C ILE A 55 6.00 6.34 -18.87
N ASP A 56 7.25 6.30 -18.40
CA ASP A 56 8.32 5.49 -19.00
C ASP A 56 7.98 3.99 -19.06
N TRP A 57 7.21 3.49 -18.08
CA TRP A 57 6.73 2.12 -18.09
C TRP A 57 5.61 1.91 -19.12
N LEU A 58 4.67 2.85 -19.23
CA LEU A 58 3.62 2.79 -20.24
C LEU A 58 4.15 2.90 -21.67
N GLU A 59 5.13 3.76 -21.92
CA GLU A 59 5.80 3.85 -23.22
C GLU A 59 6.44 2.53 -23.63
N ARG A 60 7.07 1.81 -22.68
CA ARG A 60 7.63 0.48 -22.97
C ARG A 60 6.57 -0.53 -23.37
N ILE A 61 5.38 -0.47 -22.77
CA ILE A 61 4.26 -1.32 -23.18
C ILE A 61 3.77 -0.94 -24.57
N SER A 62 3.54 0.36 -24.82
CA SER A 62 3.12 0.85 -26.13
C SER A 62 4.11 0.41 -27.22
N ALA A 63 5.41 0.61 -27.02
CA ALA A 63 6.44 0.18 -27.96
C ALA A 63 6.42 -1.35 -28.18
N SER A 64 6.22 -2.15 -27.12
CA SER A 64 6.13 -3.60 -27.25
C SER A 64 4.87 -4.07 -28.00
N VAL A 65 3.76 -3.33 -27.90
CA VAL A 65 2.53 -3.62 -28.63
C VAL A 65 2.68 -3.25 -30.10
N ASP A 66 3.30 -2.10 -30.38
CA ASP A 66 3.59 -1.63 -31.74
C ASP A 66 4.55 -2.57 -32.49
N ASP A 67 5.61 -3.05 -31.83
CA ASP A 67 6.54 -4.02 -32.42
C ASP A 67 5.86 -5.37 -32.73
N ALA A 68 4.85 -5.75 -31.94
CA ALA A 68 4.12 -7.00 -32.12
C ALA A 68 3.05 -6.92 -33.24
N LEU A 69 2.57 -5.74 -33.57
CA LEU A 69 1.46 -5.52 -34.51
C LEU A 69 1.92 -4.72 -35.74
N LYS A 70 1.90 -5.37 -36.91
CA LYS A 70 2.29 -4.72 -38.17
C LYS A 70 1.19 -3.93 -38.86
N ASP A 71 -0.04 -3.99 -38.36
CA ASP A 71 -1.22 -3.40 -38.99
C ASP A 71 -2.02 -2.60 -37.94
N GLY A 72 -2.72 -1.54 -38.39
CA GLY A 72 -3.24 -0.41 -37.59
C GLY A 72 -4.30 -0.67 -36.51
N GLU A 73 -4.24 -1.79 -35.80
CA GLU A 73 -5.04 -2.11 -34.60
C GLU A 73 -4.23 -2.03 -33.29
N ALA A 74 -3.11 -1.29 -33.30
CA ALA A 74 -2.24 -1.10 -32.15
C ALA A 74 -2.99 -0.51 -30.94
N SER A 75 -3.81 0.52 -31.14
CA SER A 75 -4.57 1.19 -30.06
C SER A 75 -5.56 0.27 -29.35
N ALA A 76 -6.33 -0.54 -30.10
CA ALA A 76 -7.28 -1.48 -29.48
C ALA A 76 -6.57 -2.57 -28.65
N THR A 77 -5.40 -3.02 -29.12
CA THR A 77 -4.60 -4.00 -28.38
C THR A 77 -3.94 -3.39 -27.15
N LEU A 78 -3.45 -2.15 -27.26
CA LEU A 78 -2.92 -1.40 -26.13
C LEU A 78 -3.99 -1.21 -25.05
N GLN A 79 -5.20 -0.81 -25.44
CA GLN A 79 -6.33 -0.70 -24.51
C GLN A 79 -6.64 -2.03 -23.81
N ALA A 80 -6.65 -3.14 -24.54
CA ALA A 80 -6.86 -4.46 -23.93
C ALA A 80 -5.74 -4.83 -22.94
N ALA A 81 -4.49 -4.52 -23.28
CA ALA A 81 -3.34 -4.77 -22.42
C ALA A 81 -3.40 -3.95 -21.13
N LEU A 82 -3.70 -2.65 -21.23
CA LEU A 82 -3.87 -1.76 -20.08
C LEU A 82 -5.09 -2.13 -19.23
N GLY A 83 -6.18 -2.57 -19.87
CA GLY A 83 -7.37 -3.12 -19.19
C GLY A 83 -7.05 -4.34 -18.33
N TRP A 84 -6.32 -5.31 -18.89
CA TRP A 84 -5.88 -6.49 -18.16
C TRP A 84 -4.92 -6.14 -17.00
N LEU A 85 -4.01 -5.19 -17.26
CA LEU A 85 -3.07 -4.72 -16.25
C LEU A 85 -3.80 -4.07 -15.07
N LYS A 86 -4.72 -3.13 -15.34
CA LYS A 86 -5.53 -2.46 -14.32
C LYS A 86 -6.24 -3.48 -13.44
N TYR A 87 -6.93 -4.45 -14.05
CA TYR A 87 -7.62 -5.51 -13.33
C TYR A 87 -6.70 -6.32 -12.42
N THR A 88 -5.49 -6.64 -12.90
CA THR A 88 -4.49 -7.39 -12.14
C THR A 88 -4.00 -6.59 -10.94
N ILE A 89 -3.67 -5.31 -11.16
CA ILE A 89 -3.22 -4.39 -10.11
C ILE A 89 -4.30 -4.20 -9.05
N ASP A 90 -5.54 -3.92 -9.45
CA ASP A 90 -6.67 -3.76 -8.52
C ASP A 90 -6.82 -5.00 -7.65
N THR A 91 -6.70 -6.20 -8.23
CA THR A 91 -6.81 -7.45 -7.48
C THR A 91 -5.70 -7.58 -6.43
N GLU A 92 -4.46 -7.26 -6.79
CA GLU A 92 -3.31 -7.31 -5.87
C GLU A 92 -3.38 -6.26 -4.77
N LEU A 93 -3.78 -5.02 -5.10
CA LEU A 93 -3.97 -3.94 -4.12
C LEU A 93 -5.03 -4.33 -3.08
N ARG A 94 -6.17 -4.88 -3.53
CA ARG A 94 -7.24 -5.37 -2.63
C ARG A 94 -6.77 -6.51 -1.74
N MET A 95 -5.96 -7.44 -2.26
CA MET A 95 -5.38 -8.52 -1.44
C MET A 95 -4.43 -7.97 -0.37
N ASN A 96 -3.63 -6.97 -0.70
CA ASN A 96 -2.74 -6.31 0.26
C ASN A 96 -3.54 -5.58 1.36
N GLU A 97 -4.60 -4.85 0.99
CA GLU A 97 -5.50 -4.21 1.96
C GLU A 97 -6.15 -5.23 2.92
N ILE A 98 -6.64 -6.36 2.40
CA ILE A 98 -7.22 -7.43 3.21
C ILE A 98 -6.18 -7.99 4.19
N ALA A 99 -4.95 -8.20 3.74
CA ALA A 99 -3.86 -8.70 4.58
C ALA A 99 -3.51 -7.70 5.70
N GLU A 100 -3.43 -6.40 5.40
CA GLU A 100 -3.18 -5.36 6.39
C GLU A 100 -4.33 -5.26 7.40
N ALA A 101 -5.57 -5.21 6.93
CA ALA A 101 -6.76 -5.17 7.79
C ALA A 101 -6.80 -6.38 8.74
N SER A 102 -6.51 -7.58 8.22
CA SER A 102 -6.44 -8.81 9.01
C SER A 102 -5.34 -8.74 10.08
N LYS A 103 -4.18 -8.16 9.76
CA LYS A 103 -3.09 -7.95 10.71
C LYS A 103 -3.48 -6.97 11.81
N ARG A 104 -4.16 -5.86 11.47
CA ARG A 104 -4.65 -4.86 12.44
C ARG A 104 -5.73 -5.44 13.35
N ILE A 105 -6.69 -6.19 12.82
CA ILE A 105 -7.72 -6.91 13.60
C ILE A 105 -7.05 -7.91 14.56
N SER A 106 -6.08 -8.68 14.06
CA SER A 106 -5.34 -9.65 14.88
C SER A 106 -4.59 -8.97 16.02
N ALA A 107 -3.97 -7.80 15.77
CA ALA A 107 -3.30 -7.01 16.80
C ALA A 107 -4.29 -6.48 17.85
N LEU A 108 -5.47 -6.01 17.43
CA LEU A 108 -6.53 -5.57 18.34
C LEU A 108 -7.05 -6.73 19.21
N LEU A 109 -7.27 -7.91 18.61
CA LEU A 109 -7.72 -9.10 19.34
C LEU A 109 -6.66 -9.57 20.34
N ALA A 110 -5.37 -9.50 19.99
CA ALA A 110 -4.28 -9.83 20.91
C ALA A 110 -4.28 -8.89 22.14
N GLY A 111 -4.44 -7.59 21.92
CA GLY A 111 -4.58 -6.60 23.00
C GLY A 111 -5.81 -6.84 23.87
N ALA A 112 -6.96 -7.15 23.27
CA ALA A 112 -8.20 -7.44 24.00
C ALA A 112 -8.13 -8.76 24.80
N LYS A 113 -7.46 -9.79 24.27
CA LYS A 113 -7.28 -11.09 24.94
C LYS A 113 -6.42 -10.98 26.19
N GLN A 114 -5.36 -10.15 26.17
CA GLN A 114 -4.58 -9.85 27.38
C GLN A 114 -5.46 -9.27 28.50
N TYR A 115 -6.46 -8.45 28.14
CA TYR A 115 -7.40 -7.87 29.10
C TYR A 115 -8.48 -8.86 29.57
N SER A 116 -9.00 -9.71 28.68
CA SER A 116 -10.01 -10.73 29.03
C SER A 116 -9.46 -11.90 29.84
N GLN A 117 -8.16 -12.22 29.71
CA GLN A 117 -7.49 -13.26 30.50
C GLN A 117 -7.05 -12.75 31.89
N MET A 118 -7.21 -11.45 32.18
CA MET A 118 -6.94 -10.86 33.49
C MET A 118 -8.02 -11.23 34.53
N ASP A 119 -9.22 -11.63 34.11
CA ASP A 119 -10.33 -12.08 35.00
C ASP A 119 -10.45 -13.61 35.11
N ARG A 120 -9.62 -14.37 34.38
CA ARG A 120 -9.59 -15.84 34.40
C ARG A 120 -8.17 -16.38 34.45
N GLY A 121 -7.62 -16.54 35.65
CA GLY A 121 -6.40 -17.31 35.84
C GLY A 121 -6.12 -17.62 37.31
N ASP A 122 -5.91 -18.90 37.61
CA ASP A 122 -5.15 -19.36 38.78
C ASP A 122 -3.84 -18.56 38.90
N TYR A 123 -3.35 -18.31 40.12
CA TYR A 123 -2.11 -17.57 40.39
C TYR A 123 -0.98 -17.95 39.41
N GLN A 124 -0.66 -17.03 38.48
CA GLN A 124 0.45 -17.20 37.55
C GLN A 124 1.62 -16.31 37.99
N SER A 125 2.84 -16.83 37.88
CA SER A 125 4.04 -16.03 38.08
C SER A 125 4.21 -15.10 36.88
N ALA A 126 4.06 -13.79 37.12
CA ALA A 126 4.28 -12.77 36.11
C ALA A 126 5.65 -12.10 36.34
N ASP A 127 6.39 -11.86 35.25
CA ASP A 127 7.60 -11.05 35.33
C ASP A 127 7.23 -9.56 35.43
N VAL A 128 7.33 -9.04 36.65
CA VAL A 128 7.03 -7.64 36.95
C VAL A 128 7.91 -6.69 36.15
N HIS A 129 9.14 -7.09 35.78
CA HIS A 129 10.03 -6.25 34.98
C HIS A 129 9.53 -6.11 33.54
N GLU A 130 8.99 -7.17 32.96
CA GLU A 130 8.41 -7.14 31.62
C GLU A 130 7.16 -6.26 31.58
N LEU A 131 6.27 -6.43 32.58
CA LEU A 131 5.04 -5.65 32.68
C LEU A 131 5.31 -4.15 32.88
N LEU A 132 6.27 -3.81 33.73
CA LEU A 132 6.70 -2.43 33.93
C LEU A 132 7.33 -1.86 32.67
N ARG A 133 8.17 -2.62 31.96
CA ARG A 133 8.78 -2.17 30.69
C ARG A 133 7.74 -1.94 29.61
N SER A 134 6.77 -2.85 29.46
CA SER A 134 5.67 -2.71 28.49
C SER A 134 4.84 -1.46 28.77
N THR A 135 4.50 -1.23 30.05
CA THR A 135 3.81 -0.01 30.48
C THR A 135 4.62 1.24 30.16
N LEU A 136 5.91 1.27 30.50
CA LEU A 136 6.78 2.42 30.21
C LEU A 136 6.91 2.70 28.71
N MET A 137 6.91 1.67 27.85
CA MET A 137 6.94 1.84 26.40
C MET A 137 5.65 2.48 25.86
N MET A 138 4.47 2.13 26.39
CA MET A 138 3.20 2.77 26.01
C MET A 138 3.15 4.27 26.35
N PHE A 139 3.95 4.71 27.32
CA PHE A 139 4.07 6.11 27.76
C PHE A 139 5.38 6.76 27.31
N GLY A 140 6.09 6.18 26.34
CA GLY A 140 7.43 6.59 25.91
C GLY A 140 7.58 8.08 25.60
N ASP A 141 6.58 8.71 24.99
CA ASP A 141 6.62 10.15 24.65
C ASP A 141 6.37 11.07 25.85
N LYS A 142 5.85 10.50 26.95
CA LYS A 142 5.50 11.21 28.19
C LYS A 142 6.56 11.09 29.28
N ILE A 143 7.52 10.18 29.14
CA ILE A 143 8.56 9.91 30.15
C ILE A 143 9.94 10.08 29.50
N GLY A 144 10.78 10.97 30.04
CA GLY A 144 12.08 11.29 29.47
C GLY A 144 12.95 12.08 30.44
N LYS A 145 14.17 12.47 30.04
CA LYS A 145 15.11 13.23 30.89
C LYS A 145 14.49 14.47 31.53
N ASP A 146 13.57 15.13 30.82
CA ASP A 146 12.90 16.36 31.25
C ASP A 146 11.50 16.11 31.86
N LYS A 147 11.06 14.85 31.97
CA LYS A 147 9.74 14.45 32.51
C LYS A 147 9.90 13.28 33.51
N PRO A 148 10.39 13.54 34.74
CA PRO A 148 10.67 12.49 35.72
C PRO A 148 9.39 11.91 36.32
N VAL A 149 9.42 10.60 36.63
CA VAL A 149 8.32 9.90 37.32
C VAL A 149 8.52 10.00 38.83
N SER A 150 7.51 10.49 39.55
CA SER A 150 7.50 10.55 41.02
C SER A 150 6.65 9.44 41.63
N LEU A 151 7.19 8.73 42.61
CA LEU A 151 6.42 7.77 43.41
C LEU A 151 5.56 8.53 44.42
N CYS A 152 4.24 8.46 44.27
CA CYS A 152 3.31 8.87 45.33
C CYS A 152 3.13 7.71 46.31
N LYS A 153 3.33 8.00 47.60
CA LYS A 153 3.04 7.08 48.71
C LYS A 153 1.54 7.04 49.01
#